data_AF-A0A833MZ12-F1
#
_entry.id   AF-A0A833MZ12-F1
#
_cell.length_a   1.000
_cell.length_b   1.000
_cell.length_c   1.000
_cell.angle_alpha   90.00
_cell.angle_beta   90.00
_cell.angle_gamma   90.00
#
_symmetry.space_group_name_H-M   'P 1'
#
loop_
_entity.id
_entity.type
_entity.pdbx_description
1 polymer ?
#
loop_
_entity_poly.entity_id
_entity_poly.type
_entity_poly.pdbx_seq_one_letter_code
_entity_poly.pdbx_strand_id
1 'polypeptide(L)'
;MSRPPLRVFRTLAAPAVVTLALSAPAAFAQATAPGTGGRAGDPKAQARPASAVGCTSLANLRSLLRNAGEDRAAALALATDPKSDLGCRPVERAAVMGLADHVALNGRAYDCLTLKGTAVCHWTVAGAVTPPERPAAPAAKPPRGNAAGKSGGAGSP
;
A
#
# COMPACT_ATOMS: atom_id res chain seq x y z
N MET A 1 -32.71 -22.32 37.42
CA MET A 1 -32.36 -23.61 36.78
C MET A 1 -33.43 -23.92 35.74
N SER A 2 -33.07 -24.64 34.67
CA SER A 2 -33.89 -25.04 33.51
C SER A 2 -33.87 -24.11 32.28
N ARG A 3 -32.96 -24.42 31.33
CA ARG A 3 -33.16 -24.24 29.89
C ARG A 3 -32.82 -25.57 29.18
N PRO A 4 -33.74 -26.14 28.39
CA PRO A 4 -33.58 -27.43 27.72
C PRO A 4 -32.70 -27.35 26.45
N PRO A 5 -32.27 -28.51 25.87
CA PRO A 5 -31.08 -28.62 25.03
C PRO A 5 -31.30 -28.42 23.52
N LEU A 6 -30.17 -28.13 22.86
CA LEU A 6 -29.78 -28.36 21.46
C LEU A 6 -30.83 -28.98 20.52
N ARG A 7 -31.12 -28.27 19.42
CA ARG A 7 -31.64 -28.88 18.19
C ARG A 7 -30.66 -28.72 17.05
N VAL A 8 -29.87 -29.77 16.85
CA VAL A 8 -29.23 -30.12 15.58
C VAL A 8 -30.36 -30.46 14.59
N PHE A 9 -30.47 -29.72 13.50
CA PHE A 9 -31.19 -30.19 12.31
C PHE A 9 -30.18 -30.54 11.23
N ARG A 10 -30.05 -31.84 11.05
CA ARG A 10 -29.34 -32.55 9.99
C ARG A 10 -30.43 -33.14 9.10
N THR A 11 -30.39 -32.90 7.79
CA THR A 11 -31.00 -33.64 6.65
C THR A 11 -31.32 -32.66 5.51
N LEU A 12 -31.19 -32.95 4.21
CA LEU A 12 -31.08 -34.20 3.47
C LEU A 12 -30.36 -33.94 2.12
N ALA A 13 -29.77 -34.99 1.55
CA ALA A 13 -29.21 -35.11 0.21
C ALA A 13 -30.28 -34.84 -0.89
N ALA A 14 -30.01 -34.61 -2.18
CA ALA A 14 -29.24 -35.44 -3.11
C ALA A 14 -29.14 -34.72 -4.52
N PRO A 15 -28.86 -35.36 -5.68
CA PRO A 15 -27.64 -35.14 -6.47
C PRO A 15 -27.86 -34.86 -8.00
N ALA A 16 -26.74 -34.80 -8.75
CA ALA A 16 -26.58 -34.96 -10.21
C ALA A 16 -27.18 -33.84 -11.11
N VAL A 17 -26.48 -33.31 -12.12
CA VAL A 17 -26.18 -33.97 -13.41
C VAL A 17 -24.81 -33.53 -13.95
N VAL A 18 -24.05 -34.54 -14.39
CA VAL A 18 -22.81 -34.43 -15.18
C VAL A 18 -23.18 -34.20 -16.65
N THR A 19 -22.64 -33.18 -17.29
CA THR A 19 -22.52 -33.12 -18.76
C THR A 19 -21.06 -33.06 -19.16
N LEU A 20 -20.58 -34.23 -19.59
CA LEU A 20 -19.32 -34.45 -20.28
C LEU A 20 -19.51 -34.00 -21.74
N ALA A 21 -18.74 -33.03 -22.22
CA ALA A 21 -18.60 -32.78 -23.66
C ALA A 21 -17.11 -32.69 -23.98
N LEU A 22 -16.59 -33.83 -24.41
CA LEU A 22 -15.23 -34.05 -24.88
C LEU A 22 -15.22 -33.87 -26.40
N SER A 23 -14.52 -32.84 -26.90
CA SER A 23 -14.14 -32.74 -28.31
C SER A 23 -12.77 -32.05 -28.42
N ALA A 24 -11.77 -32.79 -28.89
CA ALA A 24 -10.47 -32.33 -29.36
C ALA A 24 -10.29 -32.87 -30.81
N PRO A 25 -9.18 -32.59 -31.51
CA PRO A 25 -8.51 -31.32 -31.83
C PRO A 25 -8.34 -31.17 -33.38
N ALA A 26 -8.02 -29.99 -33.90
CA ALA A 26 -7.13 -29.80 -35.07
C ALA A 26 -7.04 -28.33 -35.49
N ALA A 27 -5.80 -27.85 -35.62
CA ALA A 27 -5.24 -27.23 -36.84
C ALA A 27 -4.27 -26.11 -36.49
N PHE A 28 -3.01 -26.36 -36.83
CA PHE A 28 -1.91 -25.41 -36.86
C PHE A 28 -2.25 -24.17 -37.69
N ALA A 29 -1.91 -22.99 -37.16
CA ALA A 29 -1.49 -21.86 -37.97
C ALA A 29 -0.46 -21.03 -37.18
N GLN A 30 0.80 -21.38 -37.37
CA GLN A 30 1.92 -20.51 -37.03
C GLN A 30 1.96 -19.40 -38.09
N ALA A 31 1.50 -18.22 -37.74
CA ALA A 31 1.77 -17.00 -38.50
C ALA A 31 2.82 -16.20 -37.74
N THR A 32 4.08 -16.41 -38.13
CA THR A 32 5.19 -15.51 -37.79
C THR A 32 4.99 -14.19 -38.52
N ALA A 33 4.75 -13.12 -37.76
CA ALA A 33 4.96 -11.76 -38.23
C ALA A 33 6.00 -11.08 -37.30
N PRO A 34 7.10 -10.53 -37.82
CA PRO A 34 8.02 -9.73 -37.03
C PRO A 34 7.43 -8.34 -36.85
N GLY A 35 6.69 -8.15 -35.76
CA GLY A 35 6.20 -6.86 -35.31
C GLY A 35 7.11 -6.30 -34.22
N THR A 36 7.94 -5.32 -34.58
CA THR A 36 8.66 -4.44 -33.65
C THR A 36 7.73 -3.79 -32.64
N GLY A 37 8.09 -3.90 -31.35
CA GLY A 37 7.83 -2.85 -30.35
C GLY A 37 6.44 -2.85 -29.72
N GLY A 38 6.41 -3.18 -28.43
CA GLY A 38 5.25 -2.88 -27.57
C GLY A 38 5.18 -3.78 -26.35
N ARG A 39 6.02 -3.53 -25.34
CA ARG A 39 5.69 -3.97 -23.97
C ARG A 39 4.41 -3.24 -23.58
N ALA A 40 3.28 -3.92 -23.70
CA ALA A 40 1.98 -3.40 -23.28
C ALA A 40 1.45 -4.30 -22.17
N GLY A 41 1.31 -3.72 -20.99
CA GLY A 41 0.61 -4.32 -19.87
C GLY A 41 1.40 -4.27 -18.57
N ASP A 42 1.77 -3.07 -18.12
CA ASP A 42 2.00 -2.83 -16.69
C ASP A 42 0.85 -3.46 -15.88
N PRO A 43 1.13 -4.20 -14.79
CA PRO A 43 0.08 -4.73 -13.94
C PRO A 43 -0.72 -3.56 -13.39
N LYS A 44 -1.92 -3.37 -13.96
CA LYS A 44 -3.04 -2.54 -13.51
C LYS A 44 -2.69 -1.70 -12.29
N ALA A 45 -2.22 -0.47 -12.52
CA ALA A 45 -2.09 0.54 -11.48
C ALA A 45 -3.47 0.67 -10.83
N GLN A 46 -3.66 -0.02 -9.69
CA GLN A 46 -4.89 0.04 -8.93
C GLN A 46 -5.11 1.50 -8.59
N ALA A 47 -6.20 2.07 -9.10
CA ALA A 47 -6.54 3.47 -8.94
C ALA A 47 -6.41 3.80 -7.45
N ARG A 48 -5.39 4.60 -7.13
CA ARG A 48 -5.06 4.86 -5.74
C ARG A 48 -6.24 5.64 -5.15
N PRO A 49 -6.90 5.11 -4.12
CA PRO A 49 -8.06 5.76 -3.51
C PRO A 49 -7.77 7.22 -3.14
N ALA A 50 -8.78 8.06 -3.38
CA ALA A 50 -8.68 9.52 -3.27
C ALA A 50 -8.27 9.98 -1.86
N SER A 51 -8.62 9.22 -0.82
CA SER A 51 -8.29 9.50 0.58
C SER A 51 -7.87 8.23 1.34
N ALA A 52 -6.98 8.40 2.31
CA ALA A 52 -6.62 7.39 3.30
C ALA A 52 -7.22 7.75 4.66
N VAL A 53 -7.32 6.80 5.57
CA VAL A 53 -7.65 7.11 6.98
C VAL A 53 -6.39 7.61 7.68
N GLY A 54 -6.48 8.74 8.36
CA GLY A 54 -5.43 9.27 9.22
C GLY A 54 -5.95 9.61 10.61
N CYS A 55 -5.28 9.14 11.67
CA CYS A 55 -5.67 9.40 13.06
C CYS A 55 -4.55 10.13 13.80
N THR A 56 -4.90 11.04 14.72
CA THR A 56 -3.89 11.72 15.56
C THR A 56 -3.19 10.80 16.54
N SER A 57 -3.75 9.60 16.78
CA SER A 57 -3.18 8.55 17.62
C SER A 57 -2.99 7.26 16.81
N LEU A 58 -1.76 6.71 16.84
CA LEU A 58 -1.45 5.42 16.20
C LEU A 58 -2.24 4.26 16.83
N ALA A 59 -2.46 4.31 18.15
CA ALA A 59 -3.26 3.31 18.83
C ALA A 59 -4.72 3.32 18.32
N ASN A 60 -5.28 4.51 18.11
CA ASN A 60 -6.64 4.67 17.59
C ASN A 60 -6.76 4.18 16.15
N LEU A 61 -5.78 4.51 15.29
CA LEU A 61 -5.70 3.96 13.93
C LEU A 61 -5.71 2.43 13.97
N ARG A 62 -4.88 1.83 14.82
CA ARG A 62 -4.80 0.37 14.93
C ARG A 62 -6.12 -0.23 15.41
N SER A 63 -6.82 0.41 16.33
CA SER A 63 -8.14 -0.04 16.79
C SER A 63 -9.19 0.06 15.69
N LEU A 64 -9.23 1.17 14.95
CA LEU A 64 -10.12 1.34 13.81
C LEU A 64 -9.88 0.27 12.74
N LEU A 65 -8.63 0.01 12.39
CA LEU A 65 -8.28 -1.02 11.40
C LEU A 65 -8.61 -2.44 11.87
N ARG A 66 -8.52 -2.74 13.17
CA ARG A 66 -8.98 -4.03 13.71
C ARG A 66 -10.51 -4.19 13.60
N ASN A 67 -11.25 -3.11 13.86
CA ASN A 67 -12.71 -3.12 13.79
C ASN A 67 -13.22 -3.23 12.34
N ALA A 68 -12.53 -2.57 11.40
CA ALA A 68 -12.86 -2.61 9.98
C ALA A 68 -12.33 -3.88 9.27
N GLY A 69 -11.32 -4.54 9.82
CA GLY A 69 -10.60 -5.61 9.13
C GLY A 69 -9.89 -5.11 7.88
N GLU A 70 -9.95 -5.88 6.80
CA GLU A 70 -9.40 -5.50 5.49
C GLU A 70 -10.38 -4.62 4.66
N ASP A 71 -11.56 -4.28 5.21
CA ASP A 71 -12.54 -3.43 4.55
C ASP A 71 -12.16 -1.94 4.71
N ARG A 72 -11.55 -1.42 3.65
CA ARG A 72 -11.17 -0.02 3.56
C ARG A 72 -12.37 0.94 3.57
N ALA A 73 -13.49 0.56 2.95
CA ALA A 73 -14.67 1.41 2.91
C ALA A 73 -15.29 1.52 4.30
N ALA A 74 -15.36 0.41 5.04
CA ALA A 74 -15.75 0.40 6.45
C ALA A 74 -14.82 1.26 7.32
N ALA A 75 -13.50 1.18 7.10
CA ALA A 75 -12.54 2.01 7.81
C ALA A 75 -12.77 3.52 7.58
N LEU A 76 -13.05 3.91 6.33
CA LEU A 76 -13.39 5.30 6.00
C LEU A 76 -14.72 5.72 6.62
N ALA A 77 -15.75 4.87 6.57
CA ALA A 77 -17.05 5.15 7.18
C ALA A 77 -16.93 5.39 8.70
N LEU A 78 -16.18 4.54 9.41
CA LEU A 78 -15.89 4.70 10.84
C LEU A 78 -15.07 5.98 11.14
N ALA A 79 -14.19 6.38 10.22
CA ALA A 79 -13.40 7.61 10.36
C ALA A 79 -14.23 8.88 10.09
N THR A 80 -15.36 8.78 9.39
CA THR A 80 -16.27 9.91 9.13
C THR A 80 -17.51 9.90 10.02
N ASP A 81 -17.69 8.87 10.85
CA ASP A 81 -18.82 8.79 11.76
C ASP A 81 -18.73 9.91 12.80
N PRO A 82 -19.72 10.82 12.88
CA PRO A 82 -19.71 11.92 13.85
C PRO A 82 -19.74 11.47 15.31
N LYS A 83 -20.07 10.20 15.59
CA LYS A 83 -20.02 9.61 16.93
C LYS A 83 -18.64 9.05 17.28
N SER A 84 -17.71 8.98 16.33
CA SER A 84 -16.37 8.45 16.54
C SER A 84 -15.50 9.47 17.27
N ASP A 85 -15.03 9.11 18.45
CA ASP A 85 -14.12 9.89 19.29
C ASP A 85 -12.64 9.51 19.07
N LEU A 86 -12.36 8.66 18.07
CA LEU A 86 -11.02 8.12 17.80
C LEU A 86 -10.04 9.16 17.23
N GLY A 87 -10.49 10.37 16.89
CA GLY A 87 -9.65 11.40 16.26
C GLY A 87 -9.14 11.01 14.88
N CYS A 88 -9.87 10.10 14.21
CA CYS A 88 -9.60 9.65 12.85
C CYS A 88 -10.38 10.48 11.85
N ARG A 89 -9.81 10.68 10.66
CA ARG A 89 -10.47 11.37 9.55
C ARG A 89 -9.94 10.88 8.21
N PRO A 90 -10.67 11.09 7.10
CA PRO A 90 -10.10 11.02 5.77
C PRO A 90 -8.96 12.05 5.63
N VAL A 91 -7.84 11.61 5.07
CA VAL A 91 -6.68 12.42 4.71
C VAL A 91 -6.50 12.35 3.21
N GLU A 92 -6.61 13.51 2.57
CA GLU A 92 -6.35 13.68 1.15
C GLU A 92 -4.86 13.89 0.90
N ARG A 93 -4.39 13.41 -0.25
CA ARG A 93 -3.00 13.63 -0.67
C ARG A 93 -2.62 15.11 -0.70
N ALA A 94 -3.53 15.98 -1.16
CA ALA A 94 -3.27 17.42 -1.29
C ALA A 94 -3.02 18.13 0.05
N ALA A 95 -3.46 17.52 1.16
CA ALA A 95 -3.23 18.03 2.51
C ALA A 95 -1.88 17.58 3.10
N VAL A 96 -1.22 16.56 2.52
CA VAL A 96 0.05 16.03 3.03
C VAL A 96 1.22 16.92 2.62
N MET A 97 2.00 17.36 3.60
CA MET A 97 3.23 18.12 3.40
C MET A 97 4.48 17.23 3.44
N GLY A 98 4.42 16.09 4.12
CA GLY A 98 5.53 15.16 4.21
C GLY A 98 5.29 14.04 5.22
N LEU A 99 6.36 13.27 5.46
CA LEU A 99 6.44 12.25 6.50
C LEU A 99 7.26 12.81 7.67
N ALA A 100 6.72 12.71 8.87
CA ALA A 100 7.40 13.08 10.10
C ALA A 100 8.04 11.87 10.79
N ASP A 101 7.47 10.68 10.64
CA ASP A 101 7.97 9.45 11.26
C ASP A 101 7.45 8.20 10.52
N HIS A 102 8.06 7.05 10.80
CA HIS A 102 7.72 5.74 10.28
C HIS A 102 7.89 4.66 11.35
N VAL A 103 6.89 3.79 11.51
CA VAL A 103 6.94 2.70 12.51
C VAL A 103 6.35 1.41 11.93
N ALA A 104 7.03 0.28 12.15
CA ALA A 104 6.50 -1.05 11.89
C ALA A 104 6.09 -1.75 13.19
N LEU A 105 4.82 -2.18 13.29
CA LEU A 105 4.27 -2.88 14.44
C LEU A 105 3.47 -4.10 13.97
N ASN A 106 3.76 -5.27 14.54
CA ASN A 106 3.05 -6.53 14.27
C ASN A 106 2.96 -6.86 12.76
N GLY A 107 4.05 -6.66 12.02
CA GLY A 107 4.12 -6.94 10.59
C GLY A 107 3.40 -5.93 9.69
N ARG A 108 2.86 -4.83 10.24
CA ARG A 108 2.28 -3.73 9.46
C ARG A 108 3.05 -2.43 9.70
N ALA A 109 3.35 -1.73 8.61
CA ALA A 109 4.03 -0.45 8.66
C ALA A 109 3.04 0.73 8.67
N TYR A 110 3.43 1.80 9.34
CA TYR A 110 2.64 3.01 9.57
C TYR A 110 3.51 4.24 9.34
N ASP A 111 2.91 5.26 8.74
CA ASP A 111 3.54 6.54 8.45
C ASP A 111 2.87 7.65 9.26
N CYS A 112 3.68 8.49 9.88
CA CYS A 112 3.23 9.72 10.51
C CYS A 112 3.27 10.86 9.48
N LEU A 113 2.11 11.40 9.13
CA LEU A 113 1.97 12.45 8.14
C LEU A 113 2.00 13.83 8.79
N THR A 114 2.78 14.74 8.21
CA THR A 114 2.66 16.18 8.47
C THR A 114 1.61 16.74 7.52
N LEU A 115 0.55 17.36 8.05
CA LEU A 115 -0.54 17.92 7.24
C LEU A 115 -0.57 19.45 7.28
N LYS A 116 -1.07 20.06 6.21
CA LYS A 116 -1.32 21.50 6.14
C LYS A 116 -2.29 21.92 7.25
N GLY A 117 -1.96 23.01 7.94
CA GLY A 117 -2.83 23.60 8.96
C GLY A 117 -2.90 22.84 10.28
N THR A 118 -2.07 21.81 10.48
CA THR A 118 -1.99 21.09 11.76
C THR A 118 -0.55 20.91 12.22
N ALA A 119 -0.28 21.16 13.49
CA ALA A 119 1.00 20.80 14.13
C ALA A 119 1.05 19.35 14.62
N VAL A 120 -0.09 18.64 14.57
CA VAL A 120 -0.24 17.26 15.07
C VAL A 120 0.02 16.27 13.94
N CYS A 121 0.80 15.24 14.25
CA CYS A 121 1.00 14.10 13.37
C CYS A 121 -0.30 13.34 13.12
N HIS A 122 -0.56 12.97 11.87
CA HIS A 122 -1.63 12.03 11.52
C HIS A 122 -1.05 10.70 11.04
N TRP A 123 -1.25 9.65 11.83
CA TRP A 123 -0.82 8.29 11.50
C TRP A 123 -1.72 7.66 10.46
N THR A 124 -1.12 7.02 9.47
CA THR A 124 -1.81 6.20 8.44
C THR A 124 -1.06 4.89 8.19
N VAL A 125 -1.65 3.97 7.42
CA VAL A 125 -0.93 2.78 6.94
C VAL A 125 0.14 3.23 5.96
N ALA A 126 1.36 2.70 6.11
CA ALA A 126 2.47 3.14 5.28
C ALA A 126 2.16 2.92 3.79
N GLY A 127 2.50 3.91 2.97
CA GLY A 127 2.17 3.88 1.54
C GLY A 127 0.67 3.94 1.22
N ALA A 128 -0.21 4.26 2.17
CA ALA A 128 -1.62 4.56 1.86
C ALA A 128 -1.77 5.94 1.20
N VAL A 129 -0.88 6.89 1.51
CA VAL A 129 -0.76 8.19 0.86
C VAL A 129 0.68 8.34 0.35
N THR A 130 0.86 8.69 -0.92
CA THR A 130 2.19 9.05 -1.43
C THR A 130 2.22 10.57 -1.36
N PRO A 131 3.13 11.15 -0.54
CA PRO A 131 3.36 12.57 -0.55
C PRO A 131 3.56 13.07 -1.99
N PRO A 132 3.23 14.33 -2.31
CA PRO A 132 3.68 14.91 -3.58
C PRO A 132 5.19 14.72 -3.69
N GLU A 133 5.65 14.22 -4.84
CA GLU A 133 7.07 13.97 -5.09
C GLU A 133 7.85 15.25 -4.74
N ARG A 134 8.73 15.17 -3.74
CA ARG A 134 9.72 16.24 -3.54
C ARG A 134 10.62 16.20 -4.77
N PRO A 135 10.85 17.31 -5.49
CA PRO A 135 11.83 17.32 -6.58
C PRO A 135 13.12 16.70 -6.05
N ALA A 136 13.58 15.62 -6.70
CA ALA A 136 14.80 14.96 -6.30
C ALA A 136 15.90 16.02 -6.22
N ALA A 137 16.51 16.19 -5.04
CA ALA A 137 17.69 17.03 -4.93
C ALA A 137 18.69 16.52 -5.99
N PRO A 138 19.27 17.41 -6.83
CA PRO A 138 20.20 16.97 -7.85
C PRO A 138 21.29 16.13 -7.20
N ALA A 139 21.49 14.90 -7.70
CA ALA A 139 22.51 14.01 -7.19
C ALA A 139 23.83 14.77 -7.03
N ALA A 140 24.35 14.82 -5.80
CA ALA A 140 25.61 15.48 -5.52
C ALA A 140 26.66 14.87 -6.45
N LYS A 141 27.26 15.71 -7.31
CA LYS A 141 28.36 15.28 -8.18
C LYS A 141 29.46 14.70 -7.28
N PRO A 142 29.99 13.50 -7.59
CA PRO A 142 31.11 12.97 -6.84
C PRO A 142 32.28 13.98 -6.90
N PRO A 143 33.04 14.15 -5.81
CA PRO A 143 34.14 15.09 -5.78
C PRO A 143 35.13 14.71 -6.88
N ARG A 144 35.36 15.65 -7.80
CA ARG A 144 36.40 15.53 -8.82
C ARG A 144 37.73 15.54 -8.08
N GLY A 145 38.31 14.35 -7.90
CA GLY A 145 39.60 14.16 -7.27
C GLY A 145 40.63 15.10 -7.90
N ASN A 146 41.28 15.90 -7.06
CA ASN A 146 42.31 16.84 -7.48
C ASN A 146 43.47 16.09 -8.11
N ALA A 147 43.72 16.39 -9.39
CA ALA A 147 45.04 16.25 -9.97
C ALA A 147 45.89 17.43 -9.50
N ALA A 148 46.80 17.18 -8.57
CA ALA A 148 47.98 17.99 -8.25
C ALA A 148 48.88 17.08 -7.39
N GLY A 149 50.19 16.94 -7.58
CA GLY A 149 51.16 17.63 -8.40
C GLY A 149 52.52 17.03 -8.00
N LYS A 150 53.40 16.94 -8.98
CA LYS A 150 54.79 16.43 -8.94
C LYS A 150 55.70 17.30 -8.05
N SER A 151 56.55 16.71 -7.19
CA SER A 151 57.88 17.26 -6.81
C SER A 151 58.75 16.34 -5.92
N GLY A 152 60.03 16.19 -6.30
CA GLY A 152 61.21 15.85 -5.47
C GLY A 152 61.39 14.37 -5.08
N GLY A 153 62.49 13.65 -5.34
CA GLY A 153 63.88 14.04 -5.53
C GLY A 153 64.66 13.96 -4.22
N ALA A 154 65.32 12.83 -3.93
CA ALA A 154 66.49 12.75 -3.05
C ALA A 154 67.17 11.38 -3.24
N GLY A 155 68.44 11.40 -3.65
CA GLY A 155 69.31 10.24 -3.66
C GLY A 155 70.26 10.21 -2.45
N SER A 156 70.77 9.00 -2.20
CA SER A 156 72.03 8.63 -1.51
C SER A 156 72.17 9.00 -0.02
N PRO A 157 73.07 8.35 0.75
CA PRO A 157 74.46 7.99 0.43
C PRO A 157 74.67 6.68 -0.33
#